data_AF-A0A0A0JJX6-F1
#
_entry.id   AF-A0A0A0JJX6-F1
#
_cell.length_a   1.000
_cell.length_b   1.000
_cell.length_c   1.000
_cell.angle_alpha   90.00
_cell.angle_beta   90.00
_cell.angle_gamma   90.00
#
_symmetry.space_group_name_H-M   'P 1'
#
loop_
_entity.id
_entity.type
_entity.pdbx_description
1 polymer ?
#
loop_
_entity_poly.entity_id
_entity_poly.type
_entity_poly.pdbx_seq_one_letter_code
_entity_poly.pdbx_strand_id
1 'polypeptide(L)'
;MEPAPEVGLGIWYVSLAVFGTLWASFAVPYAFHVVRAVRAGDTWLPFEPKPNGRYTFMAQSRRFAAFRAPTPEHRTALGLTVRHGIGLAVIAALSYAPIRDIAYIANH
;
A
#
# COMPACT_ATOMS: atom_id res chain seq x y z
N MET A 1 2.57 -37.84 -26.22
CA MET A 1 1.90 -37.35 -25.01
C MET A 1 2.56 -36.05 -24.66
N GLU A 2 1.96 -34.91 -25.00
CA GLU A 2 2.46 -33.62 -24.54
C GLU A 2 2.09 -33.43 -23.07
N PRO A 3 3.03 -33.12 -22.17
CA PRO A 3 2.67 -32.71 -20.82
C PRO A 3 2.06 -31.30 -20.89
N ALA A 4 0.76 -31.19 -20.66
CA ALA A 4 0.06 -29.95 -20.32
C ALA A 4 -0.21 -29.93 -18.80
N PRO A 5 -0.48 -28.81 -18.11
CA PRO A 5 -0.06 -27.41 -18.22
C PRO A 5 0.59 -26.95 -16.88
N GLU A 6 1.29 -27.83 -16.17
CA GLU A 6 1.70 -27.60 -14.77
C GLU A 6 2.59 -26.37 -14.56
N VAL A 7 3.38 -26.03 -15.59
CA VAL A 7 4.24 -24.83 -15.60
C VAL A 7 3.39 -23.55 -15.50
N GLY A 8 2.22 -23.51 -16.13
CA GLY A 8 1.33 -22.34 -16.13
C GLY A 8 0.67 -22.08 -14.77
N LEU A 9 0.21 -23.14 -14.10
CA LEU A 9 -0.39 -23.04 -12.77
C LEU A 9 0.64 -22.67 -11.70
N GLY A 10 1.86 -23.24 -11.78
CA GLY A 10 2.96 -22.89 -10.88
C GLY A 10 3.35 -21.41 -10.96
N ILE A 11 3.51 -20.88 -12.18
CA ILE A 11 3.80 -19.46 -12.42
C ILE A 11 2.67 -18.57 -11.88
N TRP A 12 1.41 -19.00 -12.03
CA TRP A 12 0.26 -18.27 -11.52
C TRP A 12 0.26 -18.15 -9.99
N TYR A 13 0.43 -19.26 -9.26
CA TYR A 13 0.47 -19.23 -7.80
C TYR A 13 1.64 -18.40 -7.26
N VAL A 14 2.82 -18.52 -7.88
CA VAL A 14 3.98 -17.71 -7.52
C VAL A 14 3.71 -16.23 -7.76
N SER A 15 3.13 -15.87 -8.91
CA SER A 15 2.77 -14.49 -9.22
C SER A 15 1.77 -13.95 -8.20
N LEU A 16 0.70 -14.69 -7.90
CA LEU A 16 -0.30 -14.29 -6.91
C LEU A 16 0.31 -14.12 -5.52
N ALA A 17 1.21 -15.02 -5.10
CA ALA A 17 1.89 -14.92 -3.82
C ALA A 17 2.80 -13.69 -3.76
N VAL A 18 3.57 -13.40 -4.82
CA VAL A 18 4.45 -12.24 -4.91
C VAL A 18 3.65 -10.93 -4.92
N PHE A 19 2.68 -10.80 -5.82
CA PHE A 19 1.83 -9.61 -5.92
C PHE A 19 0.97 -9.41 -4.67
N GLY A 20 0.40 -10.49 -4.12
CA GLY A 20 -0.36 -10.46 -2.89
C GLY A 20 0.49 -10.04 -1.69
N THR A 21 1.72 -10.54 -1.58
CA THR A 21 2.66 -10.14 -0.52
C THR A 21 3.08 -8.68 -0.66
N LEU A 22 3.43 -8.25 -1.88
CA LEU A 22 3.76 -6.85 -2.16
C LEU A 22 2.58 -5.94 -1.81
N TRP A 23 1.38 -6.27 -2.28
CA TRP A 23 0.17 -5.52 -1.96
C TRP A 23 -0.09 -5.47 -0.45
N ALA A 24 -0.05 -6.61 0.24
CA ALA A 24 -0.30 -6.69 1.67
C ALA A 24 0.72 -5.89 2.48
N SER A 25 1.99 -5.88 2.06
CA SER A 25 3.04 -5.10 2.71
C SER A 25 2.81 -3.58 2.67
N PHE A 26 1.99 -3.09 1.71
CA PHE A 26 1.60 -1.69 1.60
C PHE A 26 0.24 -1.42 2.25
N ALA A 27 -0.77 -2.23 1.90
CA ALA A 27 -2.16 -2.01 2.28
C ALA A 27 -2.42 -2.27 3.77
N VAL A 28 -1.86 -3.34 4.34
CA VAL A 28 -2.12 -3.72 5.75
C VAL A 28 -1.58 -2.65 6.72
N PRO A 29 -0.31 -2.19 6.60
CA PRO A 29 0.18 -1.12 7.47
C PRO A 29 -0.57 0.19 7.26
N TYR A 30 -0.91 0.54 6.00
CA TYR A 30 -1.67 1.75 5.71
C TYR A 30 -3.04 1.72 6.39
N ALA A 31 -3.81 0.65 6.20
CA ALA A 31 -5.13 0.49 6.82
C ALA A 31 -5.06 0.52 8.36
N PHE A 32 -4.10 -0.19 8.95
CA PHE A 32 -3.87 -0.17 10.39
C PHE A 32 -3.64 1.26 10.92
N HIS A 33 -2.77 2.02 10.24
CA HIS A 33 -2.45 3.38 10.66
C HIS A 33 -3.59 4.36 10.40
N VAL A 34 -4.37 4.20 9.34
CA VAL A 34 -5.58 5.00 9.07
C VAL A 34 -6.65 4.74 10.14
N VAL A 35 -6.92 3.47 10.48
CA VAL A 35 -7.88 3.14 11.56
C VAL A 35 -7.42 3.74 12.89
N ARG A 36 -6.12 3.67 13.19
CA ARG A 36 -5.56 4.28 14.38
C ARG A 36 -5.69 5.82 14.38
N ALA A 37 -5.44 6.46 13.24
CA ALA A 37 -5.61 7.89 13.04
C ALA A 37 -7.04 8.35 13.29
N VAL A 38 -8.02 7.63 12.73
CA VAL A 38 -9.46 7.88 12.94
C VAL A 38 -9.82 7.74 14.42
N ARG A 39 -9.35 6.68 15.09
CA ARG A 39 -9.62 6.47 16.53
C ARG A 39 -8.99 7.55 17.42
N ALA A 40 -7.85 8.10 17.01
CA ALA A 40 -7.14 9.14 17.75
C ALA A 40 -7.65 10.57 17.42
N GLY A 41 -8.50 10.72 16.40
CA GLY A 41 -8.90 12.04 15.88
C GLY A 41 -7.76 12.81 15.23
N ASP A 42 -6.65 12.14 14.89
CA ASP A 42 -5.47 12.74 14.29
C ASP A 42 -5.12 12.06 12.97
N THR A 43 -5.48 12.72 11.87
CA THR A 43 -5.26 12.25 10.51
C THR A 43 -3.79 12.30 10.08
N TRP A 44 -2.94 13.06 10.78
CA TRP A 44 -1.50 13.13 10.47
C TRP A 44 -0.70 11.98 11.07
N LEU A 45 -1.26 11.29 12.05
CA LEU A 45 -0.65 10.18 12.79
C LEU A 45 0.05 9.10 11.92
N PRO A 46 -0.43 8.72 10.72
CA PRO A 46 0.28 7.78 9.85
C PRO A 46 1.62 8.31 9.33
N PHE A 47 1.81 9.62 9.30
CA PHE A 47 2.99 10.31 8.76
C PHE A 47 3.90 10.86 9.85
N GLU A 48 3.45 10.82 11.10
CA GLU A 48 4.22 11.27 12.24
C GLU A 48 5.34 10.28 12.62
N PRO A 49 6.42 10.78 13.24
CA PRO A 49 7.40 9.90 13.86
C PRO A 49 6.77 9.12 15.02
N LYS A 50 7.08 7.82 15.09
CA LYS A 50 6.71 6.97 16.23
C LYS A 50 7.54 7.36 17.47
N PRO A 51 7.12 6.97 18.69
CA PRO A 51 7.85 7.26 19.93
C PRO A 51 9.32 6.79 19.94
N ASN A 52 9.66 5.78 19.14
CA ASN A 52 11.03 5.28 18.96
C ASN A 52 11.81 6.00 17.85
N GLY A 53 11.31 7.13 17.34
CA GLY A 53 11.92 7.91 16.26
C GLY A 53 11.79 7.31 14.86
N ARG A 54 11.20 6.12 14.71
CA ARG A 54 10.98 5.48 13.39
C ARG A 54 9.70 6.02 12.75
N TYR A 55 9.66 6.02 11.42
CA TYR A 55 8.44 6.36 10.67
C TYR A 55 7.67 5.09 10.27
N THR A 56 6.43 5.27 9.82
CA THR A 56 5.67 4.21 9.14
C THR A 56 6.37 3.79 7.83
N PHE A 57 5.99 2.62 7.30
CA PHE A 57 6.78 1.96 6.25
C PHE A 57 7.03 2.86 5.03
N MET A 58 6.07 3.72 4.65
CA MET A 58 6.27 4.68 3.55
C MET A 58 7.35 5.69 3.89
N ALA A 59 7.31 6.34 5.05
CA ALA A 59 8.23 7.43 5.41
C ALA A 59 9.57 6.97 6.03
N GLN A 60 9.77 5.66 6.18
CA GLN A 60 10.97 5.09 6.78
C GLN A 60 12.21 5.21 5.88
N SER A 61 12.04 5.11 4.56
CA SER A 61 13.15 5.29 3.61
C SER A 61 13.47 6.77 3.40
N ARG A 62 14.75 7.08 3.12
CA ARG A 62 15.17 8.47 2.79
C ARG A 62 14.52 8.97 1.50
N ARG A 63 14.24 8.08 0.55
CA ARG A 63 13.60 8.40 -0.74
C ARG A 63 12.14 8.84 -0.58
N PHE A 64 11.51 8.44 0.52
CA PHE A 64 10.12 8.77 0.84
C PHE A 64 10.01 9.72 2.03
N ALA A 65 11.10 10.44 2.38
CA ALA A 65 11.07 11.41 3.46
C ALA A 65 10.04 12.54 3.25
N ALA A 66 9.66 12.82 2.00
CA ALA A 66 8.60 13.77 1.65
C ALA A 66 7.22 13.39 2.24
N PHE A 67 6.99 12.11 2.53
CA PHE A 67 5.75 11.65 3.15
C PHE A 67 5.67 11.94 4.65
N ARG A 68 6.78 12.32 5.29
CA ARG A 68 6.80 12.67 6.72
C ARG A 68 5.88 13.86 6.98
N ALA A 69 5.24 13.85 8.14
CA ALA A 69 4.49 14.99 8.61
C ALA A 69 5.45 16.20 8.73
N PRO A 70 5.10 17.36 8.17
CA PRO A 70 5.85 18.59 8.40
C PRO A 70 5.69 19.05 9.85
N THR A 71 6.45 20.06 10.25
CA THR A 71 6.24 20.71 11.55
C THR A 71 4.78 21.17 11.67
N PRO A 72 4.19 21.17 12.88
CA PRO A 72 2.76 21.48 13.07
C PRO A 72 2.31 22.78 12.37
N GLU A 73 3.16 23.80 12.37
CA GLU A 73 2.95 25.11 11.75
C GLU A 73 2.80 25.05 10.21
N HIS A 74 3.34 24.02 9.56
CA HIS A 74 3.35 23.85 8.11
C HIS A 74 2.39 22.74 7.63
N ARG A 75 1.53 22.22 8.51
CA ARG A 75 0.53 21.20 8.15
C ARG A 75 -0.59 21.84 7.34
N THR A 76 -0.82 21.32 6.13
CA THR A 76 -1.88 21.78 5.24
C THR A 76 -2.80 20.64 4.85
N ALA A 77 -4.10 20.91 4.71
CA ALA A 77 -5.07 19.92 4.25
C ALA A 77 -4.68 19.31 2.89
N LEU A 78 -4.21 20.14 1.96
CA LEU A 78 -3.69 19.68 0.66
C LEU A 78 -2.51 18.71 0.82
N GLY A 79 -1.56 19.04 1.70
CA GLY A 79 -0.41 18.18 1.98
C GLY A 79 -0.83 16.81 2.54
N LEU A 80 -1.86 16.78 3.37
CA LEU A 80 -2.44 15.55 3.89
C LEU A 80 -3.12 14.73 2.78
N THR A 81 -3.95 15.39 1.97
CA THR A 81 -4.67 14.76 0.85
C THR A 81 -3.72 14.13 -0.15
N VAL A 82 -2.64 14.82 -0.54
CA VAL A 82 -1.65 14.28 -1.48
C VAL A 82 -0.98 13.01 -0.93
N ARG A 83 -0.62 13.01 0.35
CA ARG A 83 0.02 11.84 0.98
C ARG A 83 -0.90 10.63 1.02
N HIS A 84 -2.15 10.83 1.42
CA HIS A 84 -3.15 9.76 1.37
C HIS A 84 -3.45 9.33 -0.07
N GLY A 85 -3.57 10.28 -0.99
CA GLY A 85 -3.86 10.05 -2.40
C GLY A 85 -2.79 9.19 -3.08
N ILE A 86 -1.51 9.47 -2.85
CA ILE A 86 -0.44 8.63 -3.40
C ILE A 86 -0.46 7.23 -2.78
N GLY A 87 -0.69 7.13 -1.46
CA GLY A 87 -0.80 5.81 -0.81
C GLY A 87 -1.93 4.98 -1.39
N LEU A 88 -3.11 5.58 -1.59
CA LEU A 88 -4.25 4.94 -2.23
C LEU A 88 -3.98 4.60 -3.71
N ALA A 89 -3.31 5.49 -4.45
CA ALA A 89 -2.94 5.24 -5.84
C ALA A 89 -2.02 4.03 -5.99
N VAL A 90 -1.04 3.86 -5.08
CA VAL A 90 -0.15 2.68 -5.07
C VAL A 90 -0.95 1.42 -4.77
N ILE A 91 -1.82 1.44 -3.77
CA ILE A 91 -2.68 0.29 -3.43
C ILE A 91 -3.58 -0.05 -4.64
N ALA A 92 -4.20 0.94 -5.27
CA ALA A 92 -5.05 0.76 -6.43
C ALA A 92 -4.27 0.20 -7.65
N ALA A 93 -3.07 0.73 -7.92
CA ALA A 93 -2.23 0.23 -9.01
C ALA A 93 -1.79 -1.22 -8.79
N LEU A 94 -1.42 -1.57 -7.55
CA LEU A 94 -1.07 -2.94 -7.18
C LEU A 94 -2.30 -3.88 -7.21
N SER A 95 -3.50 -3.36 -6.99
CA SER A 95 -4.75 -4.11 -7.13
C SER A 95 -5.21 -4.27 -8.58
N TYR A 96 -4.85 -3.36 -9.48
CA TYR A 96 -5.42 -3.30 -10.83
C TYR A 96 -5.14 -4.55 -11.67
N ALA A 97 -3.87 -4.96 -11.78
CA ALA A 97 -3.49 -6.15 -12.55
C ALA A 97 -4.19 -7.43 -12.06
N PRO A 98 -4.13 -7.79 -10.76
CA PRO A 98 -4.84 -8.97 -10.28
C PRO A 98 -6.37 -8.89 -10.44
N ILE A 99 -6.99 -7.72 -10.22
CA ILE A 99 -8.44 -7.57 -10.43
C ILE A 99 -8.82 -7.77 -11.90
N ARG A 100 -8.05 -7.18 -12.82
CA ARG A 100 -8.28 -7.32 -14.26
C ARG A 100 -8.15 -8.78 -14.70
N ASP A 101 -7.13 -9.48 -14.20
CA ASP A 101 -6.87 -10.87 -14.58
C ASP A 101 -7.94 -11.80 -13.98
N ILE A 102 -8.37 -11.58 -12.73
CA ILE A 102 -9.51 -12.31 -12.13
C ILE A 102 -10.80 -12.05 -12.93
N ALA A 103 -11.06 -10.79 -13.31
CA ALA A 103 -12.26 -10.45 -14.08
C ALA A 103 -12.25 -11.06 -15.49
N TYR A 104 -11.08 -11.21 -16.12
CA TYR A 104 -10.96 -11.90 -17.40
C TYR A 104 -11.30 -13.39 -17.27
N ILE A 105 -10.76 -14.07 -16.26
CA ILE A 105 -11.00 -15.49 -15.97
C ILE A 105 -12.44 -15.76 -15.54
N ALA A 106 -13.09 -14.84 -14.83
CA ALA A 106 -14.48 -15.04 -14.40
C ALA A 106 -15.49 -14.93 -15.56
N ASN A 107 -15.10 -14.32 -16.68
CA ASN A 107 -15.98 -14.02 -17.82
C ASN A 107 -15.64 -14.82 -19.09
N HIS A 108 -14.62 -15.69 -19.06
CA HIS A 108 -14.19 -16.56 -20.17
C HIS A 108 -13.79 -17.93 -19.62
#